data_AF-B4SA91-F1
#
_entry.id   AF-B4SA91-F1
#
_cell.length_a   1.000
_cell.length_b   1.000
_cell.length_c   1.000
_cell.angle_alpha   90.00
_cell.angle_beta   90.00
_cell.angle_gamma   90.00
#
_symmetry.space_group_name_H-M   'P 1'
#
loop_
_entity.id
_entity.type
_entity.pdbx_description
1 polymer ?
#
loop_
_entity_poly.entity_id
_entity_poly.type
_entity_poly.pdbx_seq_one_letter_code
_entity_poly.pdbx_strand_id
1 'polypeptide(L)'
;MKCSDTIRSFFICLVFSCVLSGCGAQQSLPLDRDDLHFAGFYSDYLLESGVVAADEGAALAALDASEVSALLLKHALTQESLKRKIEIYKKNPELWKSILVQVRATIVKKTGRAE
;
A
#
# COMPACT_ATOMS: atom_id res chain seq x y z
N MET A 1 38.07 22.18 -35.14
CA MET A 1 37.45 22.38 -33.82
C MET A 1 36.14 21.58 -33.81
N LYS A 2 36.19 20.35 -33.29
CA LYS A 2 35.11 19.33 -33.39
C LYS A 2 35.02 18.51 -32.08
N CYS A 3 35.36 19.13 -30.94
CA CYS A 3 35.33 18.48 -29.62
C CYS A 3 34.26 19.05 -28.68
N SER A 4 33.59 20.14 -29.06
CA SER A 4 32.62 20.83 -28.18
C SER A 4 31.23 20.17 -28.19
N ASP A 5 30.84 19.52 -29.27
CA ASP A 5 29.50 18.90 -29.38
C ASP A 5 29.42 17.58 -28.61
N THR A 6 30.50 16.81 -28.57
CA THR A 6 30.57 15.51 -27.88
C THR A 6 30.46 15.67 -26.37
N ILE A 7 31.10 16.71 -25.80
CA ILE A 7 31.08 16.99 -24.35
C ILE A 7 29.68 17.41 -23.90
N ARG A 8 28.99 18.23 -24.71
CA ARG A 8 27.61 18.67 -24.42
C ARG A 8 26.61 17.51 -24.45
N SER A 9 26.80 16.55 -25.36
CA SER A 9 25.94 15.36 -25.45
C SER A 9 26.13 14.41 -24.25
N PHE A 10 27.35 14.29 -23.73
CA PHE A 10 27.65 13.46 -22.55
C PHE A 10 26.98 14.00 -21.28
N PHE A 11 26.96 15.33 -21.09
CA PHE A 11 26.31 15.94 -19.93
C PHE A 11 24.79 15.75 -19.93
N ILE A 12 24.14 15.77 -21.09
CA ILE A 12 22.69 15.56 -21.20
C ILE A 12 22.31 14.11 -20.85
N CYS A 13 23.09 13.13 -21.32
CA CYS A 13 22.87 11.72 -20.97
C CYS A 13 23.06 11.44 -19.47
N LEU A 14 24.00 12.13 -18.82
CA LEU A 14 24.31 11.93 -17.40
C LEU A 14 23.24 12.54 -16.47
N VAL A 15 22.63 13.67 -16.87
CA VAL A 15 21.50 14.27 -16.14
C VAL A 15 20.21 13.46 -16.31
N PHE A 16 19.97 12.87 -17.50
CA PHE A 16 18.77 12.07 -17.75
C PHE A 16 18.76 10.72 -17.03
N SER A 17 19.93 10.15 -16.74
CA SER A 17 20.06 8.86 -16.06
C SER A 17 19.81 8.94 -14.55
N CYS A 18 19.95 10.13 -13.93
CA CYS A 18 19.59 10.35 -12.53
C CYS A 18 18.07 10.39 -12.29
N VAL A 19 17.26 10.72 -13.29
CA VAL A 19 15.79 10.80 -13.13
C VAL A 19 15.14 9.42 -13.15
N LEU A 20 15.85 8.39 -13.65
CA LEU A 20 15.37 7.01 -13.73
C LEU A 20 15.75 6.16 -12.50
N SER A 21 16.52 6.68 -11.56
CA SER A 21 16.88 5.98 -10.31
C SER A 21 15.79 6.06 -9.23
N GLY A 22 14.58 6.54 -9.57
CA GLY A 22 13.47 6.74 -8.65
C GLY A 22 12.62 5.48 -8.35
N CYS A 23 12.99 4.29 -8.82
CA CYS A 23 12.38 3.04 -8.41
C CYS A 23 13.36 2.23 -7.56
N GLY A 24 13.89 2.86 -6.51
CA GLY A 24 14.62 2.13 -5.48
C GLY A 24 13.66 1.12 -4.87
N ALA A 25 14.03 -0.16 -4.87
CA ALA A 25 13.31 -1.19 -4.14
C ALA A 25 13.27 -0.78 -2.67
N GLN A 26 12.17 -0.15 -2.28
CA GLN A 26 11.97 0.39 -0.95
C GLN A 26 11.86 -0.80 -0.02
N GLN A 27 12.89 -1.01 0.80
CA GLN A 27 12.86 -2.06 1.81
C GLN A 27 11.65 -1.78 2.70
N SER A 28 10.63 -2.64 2.59
CA SER A 28 9.44 -2.55 3.42
C SER A 28 9.86 -2.62 4.88
N LEU A 29 9.46 -1.63 5.68
CA LEU A 29 9.64 -1.70 7.13
C LEU A 29 9.08 -3.02 7.66
N PRO A 30 9.76 -3.67 8.62
CA PRO A 30 9.28 -4.92 9.19
C PRO A 30 7.92 -4.68 9.86
N LEU A 31 6.92 -5.45 9.45
CA LEU A 31 5.58 -5.42 10.02
C LEU A 31 5.53 -6.31 11.25
N ASP A 32 4.92 -5.82 12.33
CA ASP A 32 4.65 -6.66 13.50
C ASP A 32 3.40 -7.54 13.31
N ARG A 33 3.08 -8.37 14.30
CA ARG A 33 1.91 -9.27 14.20
C ARG A 33 0.59 -8.50 14.06
N ASP A 34 0.45 -7.41 14.80
CA ASP A 34 -0.78 -6.62 14.80
C ASP A 34 -0.93 -5.83 13.49
N ASP A 35 0.18 -5.46 12.85
CA ASP A 35 0.22 -4.90 11.50
C ASP A 35 -0.29 -5.89 10.46
N LEU A 36 0.09 -7.17 10.57
CA LEU A 36 -0.41 -8.22 9.68
C LEU A 36 -1.90 -8.48 9.89
N HIS A 37 -2.37 -8.48 11.14
CA HIS A 37 -3.79 -8.57 11.47
C HIS A 37 -4.57 -7.36 10.92
N PHE A 38 -4.03 -6.15 11.06
CA PHE A 38 -4.60 -4.95 10.46
C PHE A 38 -4.69 -5.06 8.95
N ALA A 39 -3.61 -5.49 8.28
CA ALA A 39 -3.60 -5.66 6.83
C ALA A 39 -4.65 -6.69 6.38
N GLY A 40 -4.81 -7.79 7.11
CA GLY A 40 -5.85 -8.79 6.89
C GLY A 40 -7.26 -8.19 7.02
N PHE A 41 -7.52 -7.49 8.12
CA PHE A 41 -8.77 -6.78 8.39
C PHE A 41 -9.11 -5.80 7.29
N TYR A 42 -8.17 -4.91 6.94
CA TYR A 42 -8.41 -3.87 5.96
C TYR A 42 -8.63 -4.43 4.56
N SER A 43 -7.96 -5.54 4.22
CA SER A 43 -8.20 -6.25 2.96
C SER A 43 -9.63 -6.79 2.87
N ASP A 44 -10.12 -7.44 3.93
CA ASP A 44 -11.50 -7.96 3.96
C ASP A 44 -12.52 -6.83 3.96
N TYR A 45 -12.28 -5.78 4.74
CA TYR A 45 -13.10 -4.58 4.71
C TYR A 45 -13.24 -4.00 3.30
N LEU A 46 -12.13 -3.87 2.55
CA LEU A 46 -12.16 -3.36 1.17
C LEU A 46 -12.92 -4.28 0.22
N LEU A 47 -12.77 -5.59 0.36
CA LEU A 47 -13.49 -6.56 -0.46
C LEU A 47 -14.99 -6.57 -0.17
N GLU A 48 -15.37 -6.51 1.11
CA GLU A 48 -16.78 -6.52 1.55
C GLU A 48 -17.48 -5.18 1.29
N SER A 49 -16.75 -4.06 1.33
CA SER A 49 -17.29 -2.73 0.95
C SER A 49 -17.42 -2.52 -0.56
N GLY A 50 -17.09 -3.52 -1.39
CA GLY A 50 -17.29 -3.47 -2.83
C GLY A 50 -16.19 -2.75 -3.61
N VAL A 51 -14.98 -2.61 -3.05
CA VAL A 51 -13.79 -2.20 -3.82
C VAL A 51 -13.37 -3.34 -4.73
N VAL A 52 -14.09 -3.52 -5.83
CA VAL A 52 -13.59 -4.32 -6.94
C VAL A 52 -12.52 -3.49 -7.63
N ALA A 53 -11.31 -4.03 -7.74
CA ALA A 53 -10.07 -3.35 -8.17
C ALA A 53 -10.07 -2.76 -9.61
N ALA A 54 -11.23 -2.57 -10.24
CA ALA A 54 -11.37 -2.09 -11.62
C ALA A 54 -12.20 -0.81 -11.76
N ASP A 55 -12.85 -0.31 -10.70
CA ASP A 55 -13.73 0.85 -10.82
C ASP A 55 -13.18 2.02 -10.00
N GLU A 56 -12.43 2.90 -10.67
CA GLU A 56 -12.00 4.20 -10.14
C GLU A 56 -13.24 5.11 -9.96
N GLY A 57 -14.08 4.80 -8.99
CA GLY A 57 -15.34 5.52 -8.77
C GLY A 57 -16.40 4.77 -7.98
N ALA A 58 -16.22 3.48 -7.67
CA ALA A 58 -17.18 2.74 -6.88
C ALA A 58 -17.29 3.34 -5.46
N ALA A 59 -18.46 3.89 -5.16
CA ALA A 59 -18.81 4.32 -3.81
C ALA A 59 -18.77 3.08 -2.89
N LEU A 60 -17.94 3.13 -1.86
CA LEU A 60 -17.85 2.07 -0.86
C LEU A 60 -19.25 1.82 -0.27
N ALA A 61 -19.72 0.58 -0.34
CA ALA A 61 -20.83 0.16 0.49
C ALA A 61 -20.37 0.28 1.95
N ALA A 62 -21.01 1.15 2.71
CA ALA A 62 -20.70 1.31 4.12
C ALA A 62 -21.14 0.05 4.86
N LEU A 63 -20.18 -0.69 5.42
CA LEU A 63 -20.48 -1.75 6.37
C LEU A 63 -21.10 -1.16 7.64
N ASP A 64 -22.06 -1.87 8.21
CA ASP A 64 -22.64 -1.51 9.49
C ASP A 64 -21.69 -1.83 10.66
N ALA A 65 -22.02 -1.32 11.85
CA ALA A 65 -21.19 -1.50 13.05
C ALA A 65 -21.04 -2.97 13.48
N SER A 66 -22.03 -3.82 13.17
CA SER A 66 -22.00 -5.24 13.50
C SER A 66 -21.06 -6.00 12.57
N GLU A 67 -21.08 -5.68 11.27
CA GLU A 67 -20.18 -6.25 10.26
C GLU A 67 -18.73 -5.86 10.54
N VAL A 68 -18.47 -4.58 10.84
CA VAL A 68 -17.12 -4.12 11.23
C VAL A 68 -16.64 -4.83 12.50
N SER A 69 -17.52 -5.05 13.48
CA SER A 69 -17.18 -5.77 14.71
C SER A 69 -16.87 -7.24 14.46
N ALA A 70 -17.61 -7.89 13.56
CA ALA A 70 -17.33 -9.26 13.14
C ALA A 70 -15.97 -9.37 12.43
N LEU A 71 -15.63 -8.42 11.56
CA LEU A 71 -14.33 -8.34 10.91
C LEU A 71 -13.18 -8.13 11.90
N LEU A 72 -13.36 -7.27 12.90
CA LEU A 72 -12.35 -7.08 13.95
C LEU A 72 -12.06 -8.38 14.70
N LEU A 73 -13.10 -9.12 15.09
CA LEU A 73 -12.96 -10.41 15.77
C LEU A 73 -12.27 -11.45 14.89
N LYS A 74 -12.64 -11.53 13.61
CA LYS A 74 -12.03 -12.44 12.61
C LYS A 74 -10.50 -12.27 12.52
N HIS A 75 -10.02 -11.04 12.65
CA HIS A 75 -8.60 -10.70 12.56
C HIS A 75 -7.94 -10.51 13.93
N ALA A 76 -8.57 -10.97 15.02
CA ALA A 76 -8.06 -10.86 16.38
C ALA A 76 -7.63 -9.42 16.76
N LEU A 77 -8.42 -8.43 16.31
CA LEU A 77 -8.26 -7.02 16.64
C LEU A 77 -9.34 -6.57 17.60
N THR A 78 -9.02 -5.56 18.40
CA THR A 78 -9.99 -4.81 19.20
C THR A 78 -10.17 -3.43 18.58
N GLN A 79 -11.27 -2.75 18.92
CA GLN A 79 -11.48 -1.37 18.48
C GLN A 79 -10.36 -0.44 18.98
N GLU A 80 -9.84 -0.70 20.19
CA GLU A 80 -8.72 0.06 20.76
C GLU A 80 -7.42 -0.19 19.98
N SER A 81 -7.09 -1.45 19.66
CA SER A 81 -5.87 -1.77 18.91
C SER A 81 -5.94 -1.21 17.49
N LEU A 82 -7.11 -1.26 16.84
CA LEU A 82 -7.35 -0.64 15.55
C LEU A 82 -7.08 0.87 15.60
N LYS A 83 -7.71 1.57 16.56
CA LYS A 83 -7.54 3.02 16.73
C LYS A 83 -6.07 3.39 16.97
N ARG A 84 -5.37 2.62 17.81
CA ARG A 84 -3.94 2.82 18.10
C ARG A 84 -3.09 2.67 16.85
N LYS A 85 -3.31 1.63 16.05
CA LYS A 85 -2.58 1.40 14.79
C LYS A 85 -2.83 2.51 13.78
N ILE A 86 -4.07 2.98 13.63
CA ILE A 86 -4.40 4.13 12.77
C ILE A 86 -3.60 5.38 13.16
N GLU A 87 -3.49 5.69 14.44
CA GLU A 87 -2.71 6.84 14.91
C GLU A 87 -1.20 6.68 14.68
N ILE A 88 -0.68 5.45 14.76
CA ILE A 88 0.71 5.15 14.41
C ILE A 88 0.95 5.37 12.91
N TYR A 89 0.07 4.84 12.05
CA TYR A 89 0.22 4.94 10.59
C TYR A 89 0.10 6.37 10.08
N LYS A 90 -0.77 7.19 10.69
CA LYS A 90 -0.84 8.64 10.39
C LYS A 90 0.48 9.36 10.61
N LYS A 91 1.26 8.95 11.61
CA LYS A 91 2.55 9.56 11.97
C LYS A 91 3.73 8.93 11.23
N ASN A 92 3.54 7.74 10.65
CA ASN A 92 4.59 7.00 9.94
C ASN A 92 4.11 6.59 8.53
N PRO A 93 4.25 7.47 7.53
CA PRO A 93 3.78 7.21 6.17
C PRO A 93 4.51 6.03 5.50
N GLU A 94 5.76 5.75 5.89
CA GLU A 94 6.50 4.61 5.34
C GLU A 94 5.96 3.28 5.85
N LEU A 95 5.58 3.21 7.12
CA LEU A 95 4.89 2.04 7.66
C LEU A 95 3.52 1.84 6.99
N TRP A 96 2.78 2.93 6.76
CA TRP A 96 1.51 2.87 6.03
C TRP A 96 1.69 2.29 4.61
N LYS A 97 2.74 2.70 3.88
CA LYS A 97 3.06 2.11 2.57
C LYS A 97 3.32 0.62 2.67
N SER A 98 4.11 0.16 3.64
CA SER A 98 4.34 -1.29 3.85
C SER A 98 3.04 -2.05 4.11
N ILE A 99 2.13 -1.50 4.92
CA ILE A 99 0.80 -2.08 5.17
C ILE A 99 0.00 -2.17 3.86
N LEU A 100 -0.02 -1.11 3.06
CA LEU A 100 -0.75 -1.10 1.79
C LEU A 100 -0.22 -2.12 0.77
N VAL A 101 1.10 -2.35 0.73
CA VAL A 101 1.69 -3.43 -0.07
C VAL A 101 1.16 -4.80 0.40
N GLN A 102 1.12 -5.03 1.71
CA GLN A 102 0.60 -6.27 2.28
C GLN A 102 -0.91 -6.45 2.02
N VAL A 103 -1.69 -5.36 2.08
CA VAL A 103 -3.12 -5.35 1.76
C VAL A 103 -3.35 -5.73 0.31
N ARG A 104 -2.62 -5.10 -0.63
CA ARG A 104 -2.70 -5.42 -2.07
C ARG A 104 -2.36 -6.89 -2.32
N ALA A 105 -1.26 -7.39 -1.77
CA ALA A 105 -0.85 -8.78 -1.91
C ALA A 105 -1.93 -9.76 -1.39
N THR A 106 -2.57 -9.40 -0.27
CA THR A 106 -3.66 -10.19 0.32
C THR A 106 -4.91 -10.21 -0.56
N ILE A 107 -5.29 -9.07 -1.14
CA ILE A 107 -6.42 -8.95 -2.07
C ILE A 107 -6.15 -9.77 -3.34
N VAL A 108 -4.96 -9.63 -3.94
CA VAL A 108 -4.55 -10.41 -5.12
C VAL A 108 -4.65 -11.91 -4.84
N LYS A 109 -4.11 -12.36 -3.72
CA LYS A 109 -4.18 -13.76 -3.29
C LYS A 109 -5.62 -14.27 -3.13
N LYS A 110 -6.54 -13.44 -2.62
CA LYS A 110 -7.95 -13.81 -2.37
C LYS A 110 -8.81 -13.79 -3.63
N THR A 111 -8.51 -12.88 -4.56
CA THR A 111 -9.30 -12.68 -5.79
C THR A 111 -8.79 -13.50 -6.96
N GLY A 112 -7.62 -14.14 -6.85
CA GLY A 112 -7.07 -15.01 -7.89
C GLY A 112 -6.66 -14.29 -9.17
N ARG A 113 -6.63 -12.95 -9.18
CA ARG A 113 -6.06 -12.16 -10.29
C ARG A 113 -4.54 -12.24 -10.22
N ALA A 114 -3.97 -13.22 -10.92
CA ALA A 114 -2.56 -13.14 -11.32
C ALA A 114 -2.42 -11.96 -12.31
N GLU A 115 -1.38 -11.16 -12.10
CA GLU A 115 -0.95 -10.10 -13.04
C GLU A 115 -0.65 -10.66 -14.44
#